data_AF-A0AAV5LPJ7-F1
#
_entry.id   AF-A0AAV5LPJ7-F1
#
_cell.length_a   1.000
_cell.length_b   1.000
_cell.length_c   1.000
_cell.angle_alpha   90.00
_cell.angle_beta   90.00
_cell.angle_gamma   90.00
#
_symmetry.space_group_name_H-M   'P 1'
#
loop_
_entity.id
_entity.type
_entity.pdbx_description
1 polymer ?
#
loop_
_entity_poly.entity_id
_entity_poly.type
_entity_poly.pdbx_seq_one_letter_code
_entity_poly.pdbx_strand_id
1 'polypeptide(L)'
;MLLSYSQPHHISVKVVTDTAQAWLTGAKRIQHVYHPHPLELCEIEDGCEARCWACLENSPGPHFVWHRCKLFLHKSCTIDLLQQTIQGHPFHPSHCLKIKSYAKEGFRCRACGLNDSNVLAYCCKDCSDFEFHLDCSNLTPSINYGSHRHPFTLFQKRGNPGSCLICKDDCESFFLRCVRCDITLHLQCHPLAPKTPKHEDHGHPLTLTKSALDSDLEYYGSRDEYYCDFCEPPRPPKDPVYHCKECDTSADMPCFISQVLPSLPIEDQTSMTSGVGEEDDNFEEDKSCTTDPKIVKFETQIAKVKAELEQKESKRKELKAQVKALQREIKELSNESSELERWMQKLELAYLSYIAPKLAKSKFKAL
;
A
#
# COMPACT_ATOMS: atom_id res chain seq x y z
N MET A 1 3.27 40.23 -47.31
CA MET A 1 3.11 39.59 -45.99
C MET A 1 2.92 38.10 -46.23
N LEU A 2 3.92 37.32 -45.82
CA LEU A 2 3.89 35.86 -45.77
C LEU A 2 2.93 35.43 -44.65
N LEU A 3 2.05 34.46 -44.90
CA LEU A 3 1.77 33.39 -43.94
C LEU A 3 1.40 32.13 -44.73
N SER A 4 2.39 31.26 -44.87
CA SER A 4 2.29 29.87 -45.28
C SER A 4 1.48 29.08 -44.25
N TYR A 5 0.39 28.44 -44.69
CA TYR A 5 -0.24 27.36 -43.92
C TYR A 5 0.61 26.10 -44.07
N SER A 6 1.36 25.75 -43.03
CA SER A 6 2.07 24.48 -42.89
C SER A 6 1.08 23.33 -42.71
N GLN A 7 1.28 22.25 -43.45
CA GLN A 7 0.54 20.99 -43.34
C GLN A 7 0.70 20.41 -41.92
N PRO A 8 -0.33 19.74 -41.36
CA PRO A 8 -0.16 18.97 -40.15
C PRO A 8 0.79 17.81 -40.44
N HIS A 9 1.92 17.79 -39.73
CA HIS A 9 2.86 16.67 -39.75
C HIS A 9 2.12 15.39 -39.33
N HIS A 10 1.81 14.55 -40.32
CA HIS A 10 1.28 13.21 -40.11
C HIS A 10 2.41 12.36 -39.52
N ILE A 11 2.59 12.38 -38.20
CA ILE A 11 3.47 11.44 -37.52
C ILE A 11 2.80 10.06 -37.65
N SER A 12 3.31 9.25 -38.58
CA SER A 12 2.88 7.87 -38.77
C SER A 12 3.35 7.03 -37.57
N VAL A 13 2.52 6.94 -36.54
CA VAL A 13 2.78 6.05 -35.41
C VAL A 13 2.51 4.61 -35.84
N LYS A 14 3.57 3.82 -36.03
CA LYS A 14 3.47 2.40 -36.38
C LYS A 14 2.93 1.62 -35.18
N VAL A 15 1.70 1.12 -35.29
CA VAL A 15 1.11 0.21 -34.29
C VAL A 15 1.71 -1.18 -34.51
N VAL A 16 2.42 -1.69 -33.52
CA VAL A 16 3.00 -3.04 -33.55
C VAL A 16 2.08 -3.97 -32.74
N THR A 17 1.70 -5.11 -33.32
CA THR A 17 0.77 -6.08 -32.72
C THR A 17 1.47 -7.16 -31.87
N ASP A 18 2.78 -7.27 -32.00
CA ASP A 18 3.63 -8.19 -31.23
C ASP A 18 4.42 -7.37 -30.19
N THR A 19 4.21 -7.66 -28.90
CA THR A 19 4.84 -6.93 -27.79
C THR A 19 6.35 -7.17 -27.70
N ALA A 20 6.84 -8.36 -28.06
CA ALA A 20 8.26 -8.66 -28.11
C ALA A 20 8.94 -7.91 -29.27
N GLN A 21 8.27 -7.86 -30.44
CA GLN A 21 8.74 -7.07 -31.57
C GLN A 21 8.70 -5.56 -31.29
N ALA A 22 7.69 -5.09 -30.54
CA ALA A 22 7.59 -3.70 -30.13
C ALA A 22 8.73 -3.26 -29.19
N TRP A 23 9.12 -4.13 -28.25
CA TRP A 23 10.28 -3.90 -27.38
C TRP A 23 11.57 -3.76 -28.20
N LEU A 24 11.81 -4.67 -29.15
CA LEU A 24 12.98 -4.66 -30.05
C LEU A 24 13.03 -3.44 -30.99
N THR A 25 11.87 -2.89 -31.38
CA THR A 25 11.77 -1.84 -32.40
C THR A 25 11.59 -0.42 -31.84
N GLY A 26 11.54 -0.26 -30.51
CA GLY A 26 11.35 1.05 -29.89
C GLY A 26 9.99 1.69 -30.20
N ALA A 27 8.96 0.88 -30.39
CA ALA A 27 7.63 1.36 -30.78
C ALA A 27 7.03 2.29 -29.72
N LYS A 28 6.41 3.39 -30.15
CA LYS A 28 5.68 4.34 -29.27
C LYS A 28 4.23 3.92 -29.01
N ARG A 29 3.72 2.91 -29.74
CA ARG A 29 2.35 2.41 -29.60
C ARG A 29 2.29 0.92 -29.89
N ILE A 30 1.58 0.17 -29.06
CA ILE A 30 1.46 -1.28 -29.18
C ILE A 30 0.00 -1.73 -29.09
N GLN A 31 -0.34 -2.83 -29.75
CA GLN A 31 -1.58 -3.55 -29.47
C GLN A 31 -1.23 -4.73 -28.54
N HIS A 32 -1.64 -4.65 -27.28
CA HIS A 32 -1.41 -5.73 -26.32
C HIS A 32 -2.45 -6.83 -26.50
N VAL A 33 -2.06 -8.11 -26.54
CA VAL A 33 -2.99 -9.23 -26.82
C VAL A 33 -4.10 -9.38 -25.77
N TYR A 34 -3.87 -8.91 -24.55
CA TYR A 34 -4.86 -8.94 -23.47
C TYR A 34 -5.59 -7.61 -23.27
N HIS A 35 -5.45 -6.63 -24.18
CA HIS A 35 -6.20 -5.38 -24.10
C HIS A 35 -6.68 -4.92 -25.49
N PRO A 36 -7.98 -4.60 -25.67
CA PRO A 36 -8.51 -4.26 -26.99
C PRO A 36 -8.03 -2.90 -27.51
N HIS A 37 -7.59 -1.97 -26.65
CA HIS A 37 -7.13 -0.66 -27.10
C HIS A 37 -5.61 -0.62 -27.30
N PRO A 38 -5.11 0.11 -28.30
CA PRO A 38 -3.67 0.33 -28.46
C PRO A 38 -3.12 1.12 -27.26
N LEU A 39 -2.04 0.62 -26.66
CA LEU A 39 -1.35 1.30 -25.58
C LEU A 39 -0.29 2.25 -26.13
N GLU A 40 -0.12 3.40 -25.50
CA GLU A 40 0.84 4.44 -25.90
C GLU A 40 1.97 4.53 -24.88
N LEU A 41 3.19 4.76 -25.38
CA LEU A 41 4.36 4.93 -24.52
C LEU A 41 4.31 6.29 -23.83
N CYS A 42 4.36 6.28 -22.51
CA CYS A 42 4.35 7.45 -21.64
C CYS A 42 5.47 7.33 -20.60
N GLU A 43 6.16 8.42 -20.32
CA GLU A 43 7.10 8.49 -19.19
C GLU A 43 6.31 8.85 -17.94
N ILE A 44 6.37 8.00 -16.92
CA ILE A 44 5.72 8.23 -15.64
C ILE A 44 6.76 8.74 -14.65
N GLU A 45 6.47 9.90 -14.06
CA GLU A 45 7.31 10.53 -13.04
C GLU A 45 7.19 9.83 -11.69
N ASP A 46 8.18 10.07 -10.83
CA ASP A 46 8.20 9.52 -9.48
C ASP A 46 7.03 10.06 -8.64
N GLY A 47 6.46 9.22 -7.78
CA GLY A 47 5.27 9.54 -6.98
C GLY A 47 3.90 9.35 -7.67
N CYS A 48 3.86 8.88 -8.93
CA CYS A 48 2.60 8.49 -9.56
C CYS A 48 2.13 7.12 -9.06
N GLU A 49 0.87 6.98 -8.61
CA GLU A 49 0.26 5.71 -8.18
C GLU A 49 -0.09 4.74 -9.35
N ALA A 50 0.70 4.80 -10.42
CA ALA A 50 0.50 3.97 -11.61
C ALA A 50 1.14 2.59 -11.43
N ARG A 51 0.41 1.71 -10.75
CA ARG A 51 0.83 0.31 -10.56
C ARG A 51 0.87 -0.44 -11.88
N CYS A 52 2.02 -1.01 -12.22
CA CYS A 52 2.15 -1.88 -13.38
C CYS A 52 1.32 -3.15 -13.19
N TRP A 53 0.48 -3.48 -14.16
CA TRP A 53 -0.39 -4.65 -14.06
C TRP A 53 0.32 -5.99 -14.17
N ALA A 54 1.55 -6.01 -14.66
CA ALA A 54 2.32 -7.23 -14.82
C ALA A 54 3.04 -7.66 -13.54
N CYS A 55 3.86 -6.74 -13.01
CA CYS A 55 4.69 -7.01 -11.83
C CYS A 55 4.07 -6.49 -10.54
N LEU A 56 2.97 -5.71 -10.62
CA LEU A 56 2.26 -5.13 -9.47
C LEU A 56 3.07 -4.07 -8.71
N GLU A 57 4.20 -3.66 -9.26
CA GLU A 57 5.07 -2.64 -8.69
C GLU A 57 4.77 -1.25 -9.26
N ASN A 58 5.01 -0.24 -8.42
CA ASN A 58 5.11 1.15 -8.84
C ASN A 58 6.58 1.44 -9.13
N SER A 59 6.91 1.82 -10.36
CA SER A 59 8.24 2.34 -10.63
C SER A 59 8.18 3.41 -11.69
N PRO A 60 8.90 4.54 -11.54
CA PRO A 60 8.96 5.57 -12.56
C PRO A 60 9.61 5.06 -13.85
N GLY A 61 9.40 5.81 -14.94
CA GLY A 61 9.99 5.56 -16.25
C GLY A 61 8.98 5.13 -17.32
N PRO A 62 9.42 4.41 -18.36
CA PRO A 62 8.61 4.19 -19.55
C PRO A 62 7.53 3.13 -19.35
N HIS A 63 6.29 3.54 -19.55
CA HIS A 63 5.11 2.68 -19.49
C HIS A 63 4.32 2.70 -20.79
N PHE A 64 3.76 1.57 -21.16
CA PHE A 64 2.64 1.53 -22.09
C PHE A 64 1.34 1.74 -21.32
N VAL A 65 0.63 2.81 -21.67
CA VAL A 65 -0.56 3.26 -20.97
C VAL A 65 -1.76 3.37 -21.89
N TRP A 66 -2.94 3.18 -21.31
CA TRP A 66 -4.19 3.67 -21.88
C TRP A 66 -5.02 4.32 -20.79
N HIS A 67 -5.00 5.65 -20.76
CA HIS A 67 -5.55 6.45 -19.66
C HIS A 67 -7.04 6.19 -19.40
N ARG A 68 -7.82 5.85 -20.43
CA ARG A 68 -9.26 5.58 -20.28
C ARG A 68 -9.58 4.26 -19.59
N CYS A 69 -8.68 3.28 -19.65
CA CYS A 69 -8.86 1.99 -18.98
C CYS A 69 -7.96 1.84 -17.75
N LYS A 70 -7.21 2.89 -17.37
CA LYS A 70 -6.24 2.88 -16.27
C LYS A 70 -5.27 1.69 -16.36
N LEU A 71 -4.92 1.30 -17.60
CA LEU A 71 -3.97 0.25 -17.85
C LEU A 71 -2.57 0.86 -17.87
N PHE A 72 -1.69 0.33 -17.02
CA PHE A 72 -0.28 0.70 -16.95
C PHE A 72 0.57 -0.56 -17.01
N LEU A 73 1.50 -0.61 -17.95
CA LEU A 73 2.49 -1.69 -18.06
C LEU A 73 3.86 -1.08 -18.22
N HIS A 74 4.83 -1.47 -17.40
CA HIS A 74 6.22 -1.14 -17.69
C HIS A 74 6.58 -1.63 -19.08
N LYS A 75 7.39 -0.85 -19.80
CA LYS A 75 7.89 -1.24 -21.12
C LYS A 75 8.55 -2.64 -21.07
N SER A 76 9.30 -2.93 -20.01
CA SER A 76 9.93 -4.24 -19.77
C SER A 76 8.92 -5.36 -19.54
N CYS A 77 7.83 -5.09 -18.81
CA CYS A 77 6.87 -6.13 -18.43
C CYS A 77 5.84 -6.49 -19.51
N THR A 78 5.93 -5.89 -20.70
CA THR A 78 5.06 -6.22 -21.85
C THR A 78 5.28 -7.62 -22.43
N ILE A 79 6.41 -8.26 -22.11
CA ILE A 79 6.77 -9.61 -22.53
C ILE A 79 6.43 -10.63 -21.43
N ASP A 80 6.70 -10.29 -20.18
CA ASP A 80 6.60 -11.23 -19.05
C ASP A 80 5.18 -11.75 -18.82
N LEU A 81 4.15 -10.93 -19.06
CA LEU A 81 2.75 -11.33 -18.92
C LEU A 81 2.31 -12.46 -19.87
N LEU A 82 3.01 -12.65 -21.00
CA LEU A 82 2.58 -13.60 -22.03
C LEU A 82 2.88 -15.05 -21.69
N GLN A 83 3.76 -15.30 -20.71
CA GLN A 83 4.29 -16.62 -20.44
C GLN A 83 3.95 -17.15 -19.05
N GLN A 84 3.31 -16.35 -18.19
CA GLN A 84 3.00 -16.80 -16.84
C GLN A 84 1.82 -17.79 -16.85
N THR A 85 2.13 -19.03 -16.47
CA THR A 85 1.16 -20.09 -16.16
C THR A 85 1.51 -20.60 -14.78
N ILE A 86 0.51 -20.70 -13.90
CA ILE A 86 0.71 -21.27 -12.57
C ILE A 86 0.24 -22.72 -12.59
N GLN A 87 1.13 -23.64 -12.22
CA GLN A 87 0.81 -25.05 -12.05
C GLN A 87 0.72 -25.37 -10.56
N GLY A 88 -0.24 -26.20 -10.14
CA GLY A 88 -0.30 -26.68 -8.77
C GLY A 88 -0.58 -25.58 -7.71
N HIS A 89 -1.34 -24.54 -8.06
CA HIS A 89 -1.62 -23.44 -7.14
C HIS A 89 -2.18 -23.96 -5.79
N PRO A 90 -1.81 -23.43 -4.62
CA PRO A 90 -2.26 -23.95 -3.31
C PRO A 90 -3.80 -24.04 -3.16
N PHE A 91 -4.52 -23.05 -3.65
CA PHE A 91 -5.99 -23.06 -3.72
C PHE A 91 -6.59 -23.91 -4.84
N HIS A 92 -5.80 -24.33 -5.83
CA HIS A 92 -6.25 -25.06 -7.02
C HIS A 92 -5.19 -26.02 -7.58
N PRO A 93 -4.78 -27.05 -6.81
CA PRO A 93 -3.62 -27.85 -7.15
C PRO A 93 -3.81 -28.73 -8.38
N SER A 94 -5.06 -29.05 -8.75
CA SER A 94 -5.37 -30.00 -9.82
C SER A 94 -5.33 -29.42 -11.23
N HIS A 95 -5.35 -28.10 -11.39
CA HIS A 95 -5.37 -27.47 -12.72
C HIS A 95 -4.37 -26.33 -12.83
N CYS A 96 -4.05 -25.98 -14.07
CA CYS A 96 -3.21 -24.84 -14.39
C CYS A 96 -4.04 -23.56 -14.50
N LEU A 97 -3.49 -22.46 -13.99
CA LEU A 97 -4.07 -21.13 -14.15
C LEU A 97 -3.32 -20.37 -15.23
N LYS A 98 -4.05 -19.71 -16.13
CA LYS A 98 -3.51 -18.87 -17.21
C LYS A 98 -4.12 -17.48 -17.16
N ILE A 99 -3.37 -16.48 -17.60
CA ILE A 99 -3.86 -15.11 -17.67
C ILE A 99 -4.91 -15.00 -18.78
N LYS A 100 -6.03 -14.34 -18.47
CA LYS A 100 -7.10 -13.98 -19.40
C LYS A 100 -7.45 -12.51 -19.24
N SER A 101 -7.88 -11.91 -20.35
CA SER A 101 -8.46 -10.57 -20.35
C SER A 101 -9.96 -10.61 -20.07
N TYR A 102 -10.41 -9.78 -19.13
CA TYR A 102 -11.81 -9.49 -18.80
C TYR A 102 -12.20 -8.08 -19.23
N ALA A 103 -11.56 -7.53 -20.29
CA ALA A 103 -11.93 -6.22 -20.80
C ALA A 103 -13.44 -6.15 -21.13
N LYS A 104 -14.20 -5.44 -20.28
CA LYS A 104 -15.67 -5.21 -20.33
C LYS A 104 -16.55 -6.19 -19.51
N GLU A 105 -15.97 -7.15 -18.81
CA GLU A 105 -16.70 -8.08 -17.94
C GLU A 105 -16.15 -7.98 -16.51
N GLY A 106 -17.03 -8.09 -15.50
CA GLY A 106 -16.59 -8.21 -14.11
C GLY A 106 -16.36 -9.66 -13.75
N PHE A 107 -15.46 -9.92 -12.80
CA PHE A 107 -15.27 -11.25 -12.22
C PHE A 107 -15.18 -11.18 -10.70
N ARG A 108 -15.47 -12.29 -10.03
CA ARG A 108 -15.22 -12.44 -8.60
C ARG A 108 -13.90 -13.17 -8.40
N CYS A 109 -12.94 -12.55 -7.72
CA CYS A 109 -11.71 -13.25 -7.36
C CYS A 109 -12.03 -14.34 -6.32
N ARG A 110 -11.77 -15.61 -6.65
CA ARG A 110 -12.03 -16.75 -5.78
C ARG A 110 -11.16 -16.73 -4.52
N ALA A 111 -10.01 -16.05 -4.52
CA ALA A 111 -9.11 -15.95 -3.37
C ALA A 111 -9.54 -14.88 -2.36
N CYS A 112 -9.70 -13.62 -2.78
CA CYS A 112 -10.10 -12.55 -1.86
C CYS A 112 -11.61 -12.36 -1.75
N GLY A 113 -12.41 -12.94 -2.64
CA GLY A 113 -13.87 -12.84 -2.64
C GLY A 113 -14.44 -11.52 -3.17
N LEU A 114 -13.59 -10.58 -3.60
CA LEU A 114 -13.98 -9.28 -4.13
C LEU A 114 -14.37 -9.39 -5.61
N ASN A 115 -15.38 -8.62 -5.99
CA ASN A 115 -15.72 -8.38 -7.39
C ASN A 115 -14.81 -7.29 -7.94
N ASP A 116 -14.33 -7.50 -9.16
CA ASP A 116 -13.45 -6.56 -9.83
C ASP A 116 -13.82 -6.48 -11.31
N SER A 117 -13.59 -5.30 -11.87
CA SER A 117 -13.66 -5.04 -13.30
C SER A 117 -12.26 -4.94 -13.92
N ASN A 118 -11.23 -5.33 -13.17
CA ASN A 118 -9.87 -5.41 -13.64
C ASN A 118 -9.79 -6.25 -14.92
N VAL A 119 -8.93 -5.80 -15.82
CA VAL A 119 -8.87 -6.37 -17.17
C VAL A 119 -8.08 -7.65 -17.19
N LEU A 120 -7.21 -7.97 -16.22
CA LEU A 120 -6.42 -9.21 -16.21
C LEU A 120 -6.70 -10.03 -14.96
N ALA A 121 -6.87 -11.35 -15.14
CA ALA A 121 -6.97 -12.31 -14.06
C ALA A 121 -6.36 -13.65 -14.46
N TYR A 122 -5.88 -14.41 -13.48
CA TYR A 122 -5.60 -15.83 -13.67
C TYR A 122 -6.90 -16.62 -13.67
N CYS A 123 -7.14 -17.46 -14.67
CA CYS A 123 -8.31 -18.33 -14.75
C CYS A 123 -7.92 -19.80 -14.98
N CYS A 124 -8.72 -20.70 -14.43
CA CYS A 124 -8.73 -22.10 -14.84
C CYS A 124 -9.63 -22.24 -16.09
N LYS A 125 -9.21 -23.03 -17.08
CA LYS A 125 -10.08 -23.34 -18.25
C LYS A 125 -11.10 -24.44 -17.95
N ASP A 126 -10.79 -25.29 -16.98
CA ASP A 126 -11.59 -26.48 -16.66
C ASP A 126 -12.61 -26.20 -15.55
N CYS A 127 -12.49 -25.07 -14.85
CA CYS A 127 -13.38 -24.64 -13.77
C CYS A 127 -13.94 -23.25 -14.08
N SER A 128 -15.27 -23.11 -14.16
CA SER A 128 -15.95 -21.89 -14.63
C SER A 128 -15.88 -20.70 -13.67
N ASP A 129 -15.64 -20.94 -12.38
CA ASP A 129 -15.75 -19.94 -11.32
C ASP A 129 -14.42 -19.80 -10.54
N PHE A 130 -13.30 -19.92 -11.28
CA PHE A 130 -11.97 -19.98 -10.70
C PHE A 130 -11.04 -18.92 -11.27
N GLU A 131 -11.33 -17.67 -10.91
CA GLU A 131 -10.56 -16.48 -11.26
C GLU A 131 -9.78 -15.94 -10.06
N PHE A 132 -8.53 -15.50 -10.27
CA PHE A 132 -7.75 -14.77 -9.29
C PHE A 132 -7.26 -13.45 -9.86
N HIS A 133 -7.29 -12.40 -9.03
CA HIS A 133 -6.40 -11.26 -9.26
C HIS A 133 -4.96 -11.74 -9.34
N LEU A 134 -4.14 -11.06 -10.13
CA LEU A 134 -2.72 -11.38 -10.29
C LEU A 134 -1.97 -11.33 -8.95
N ASP A 135 -2.30 -10.38 -8.07
CA ASP A 135 -1.70 -10.29 -6.74
C ASP A 135 -2.20 -11.38 -5.78
N CYS A 136 -3.46 -11.80 -5.92
CA CYS A 136 -4.03 -12.86 -5.11
C CYS A 136 -3.45 -14.26 -5.42
N SER A 137 -2.91 -14.49 -6.62
CA SER A 137 -2.30 -15.78 -6.97
C SER A 137 -0.93 -16.02 -6.34
N ASN A 138 -0.32 -14.98 -5.78
CA ASN A 138 0.97 -15.09 -5.08
C ASN A 138 0.79 -15.41 -3.58
N LEU A 139 -0.43 -15.24 -3.05
CA LEU A 139 -0.72 -15.46 -1.64
C LEU A 139 -0.85 -16.96 -1.33
N THR A 140 -0.22 -17.38 -0.24
CA THR A 140 -0.31 -18.75 0.28
C THR A 140 -1.14 -18.78 1.56
N PRO A 141 -1.96 -19.81 1.79
CA PRO A 141 -2.70 -19.95 3.04
C PRO A 141 -1.80 -20.50 4.15
N SER A 142 -1.75 -19.79 5.27
CA SER A 142 -0.81 -20.09 6.37
C SER A 142 -1.43 -19.94 7.77
N ILE A 143 -2.64 -19.39 7.89
CA ILE A 143 -3.21 -19.00 9.19
C ILE A 143 -4.19 -20.05 9.68
N ASN A 144 -3.88 -20.75 10.77
CA ASN A 144 -4.80 -21.69 11.39
C ASN A 144 -5.85 -20.96 12.23
N TYR A 145 -7.11 -21.40 12.15
CA TYR A 145 -8.21 -20.80 12.92
C TYR A 145 -8.94 -21.86 13.74
N GLY A 146 -8.74 -21.84 15.06
CA GLY A 146 -9.41 -22.78 15.98
C GLY A 146 -9.25 -24.23 15.52
N SER A 147 -10.37 -24.94 15.39
CA SER A 147 -10.43 -26.30 14.84
C SER A 147 -10.79 -26.37 13.34
N HIS A 148 -10.79 -25.23 12.64
CA HIS A 148 -11.08 -25.20 11.21
C HIS A 148 -9.94 -25.86 10.42
N ARG A 149 -10.28 -26.83 9.57
CA ARG A 149 -9.31 -27.74 8.94
C ARG A 149 -8.45 -27.11 7.84
N HIS A 150 -8.87 -25.99 7.27
CA HIS A 150 -8.15 -25.35 6.17
C HIS A 150 -7.53 -24.04 6.63
N PRO A 151 -6.28 -23.75 6.25
CA PRO A 151 -5.67 -22.47 6.59
C PRO A 151 -6.39 -21.30 5.90
N PHE A 152 -6.43 -20.19 6.62
CA PHE A 152 -6.87 -18.88 6.15
C PHE A 152 -5.69 -18.12 5.53
N THR A 153 -6.03 -17.13 4.71
CA THR A 153 -5.11 -16.15 4.13
C THR A 153 -5.54 -14.75 4.54
N LEU A 154 -4.58 -13.90 4.90
CA LEU A 154 -4.81 -12.49 5.18
C LEU A 154 -4.88 -11.71 3.87
N PHE A 155 -5.93 -10.92 3.70
CA PHE A 155 -6.10 -10.01 2.59
C PHE A 155 -6.14 -8.56 3.10
N GLN A 156 -5.16 -7.79 2.68
CA GLN A 156 -5.08 -6.34 2.90
C GLN A 156 -5.72 -5.61 1.71
N LYS A 157 -7.02 -5.84 1.49
CA LYS A 157 -7.78 -5.24 0.40
C LYS A 157 -9.05 -4.58 0.93
N ARG A 158 -9.55 -3.61 0.18
CA ARG A 158 -10.82 -2.93 0.44
C ARG A 158 -11.93 -3.48 -0.44
N GLY A 159 -13.13 -3.52 0.12
CA GLY A 159 -14.35 -3.96 -0.54
C GLY A 159 -15.13 -4.91 0.35
N ASN A 160 -16.20 -5.51 -0.17
CA ASN A 160 -17.02 -6.45 0.59
C ASN A 160 -16.85 -7.87 0.03
N PRO A 161 -15.98 -8.70 0.63
CA PRO A 161 -15.83 -10.11 0.27
C PRO A 161 -16.92 -11.00 0.88
N GLY A 162 -17.74 -10.45 1.78
CA GLY A 162 -18.80 -11.11 2.54
C GLY A 162 -18.82 -10.71 4.01
N SER A 163 -19.82 -11.22 4.73
CA SER A 163 -20.00 -11.03 6.17
C SER A 163 -19.06 -11.89 6.99
N CYS A 164 -18.54 -11.35 8.09
CA CYS A 164 -17.74 -12.09 9.06
C CYS A 164 -18.55 -13.23 9.71
N LEU A 165 -17.99 -14.44 9.73
CA LEU A 165 -18.66 -15.59 10.34
C LEU A 165 -18.96 -15.40 11.84
N ILE A 166 -18.16 -14.58 12.55
CA ILE A 166 -18.24 -14.40 14.01
C ILE A 166 -19.19 -13.27 14.39
N CYS A 167 -18.90 -12.04 13.99
CA CYS A 167 -19.70 -10.88 14.38
C CYS A 167 -20.87 -10.58 13.44
N LYS A 168 -20.94 -11.23 12.28
CA LYS A 168 -21.96 -11.05 11.23
C LYS A 168 -21.94 -9.70 10.50
N ASP A 169 -21.09 -8.76 10.91
CA ASP A 169 -20.84 -7.51 10.18
C ASP A 169 -20.03 -7.76 8.90
N ASP A 170 -20.16 -6.88 7.92
CA ASP A 170 -19.42 -6.91 6.66
C ASP A 170 -17.91 -6.68 6.87
N CYS A 171 -17.08 -7.39 6.11
CA CYS A 171 -15.63 -7.21 6.14
C CYS A 171 -15.18 -6.16 5.12
N GLU A 172 -15.08 -4.90 5.51
CA GLU A 172 -14.77 -3.80 4.57
C GLU A 172 -13.28 -3.67 4.22
N SER A 173 -12.40 -4.10 5.13
CA SER A 173 -10.95 -4.14 4.95
C SER A 173 -10.30 -5.13 5.92
N PHE A 174 -9.03 -5.49 5.66
CA PHE A 174 -8.19 -6.37 6.49
C PHE A 174 -8.92 -7.62 7.01
N PHE A 175 -9.08 -8.62 6.14
CA PHE A 175 -9.87 -9.81 6.44
C PHE A 175 -9.10 -11.10 6.23
N LEU A 176 -9.44 -12.10 7.02
CA LEU A 176 -8.99 -13.48 6.87
C LEU A 176 -10.02 -14.23 6.04
N ARG A 177 -9.56 -14.96 5.02
CA ARG A 177 -10.46 -15.80 4.23
C ARG A 177 -9.93 -17.21 4.05
N CYS A 178 -10.80 -18.19 4.28
CA CYS A 178 -10.58 -19.57 3.88
C CYS A 178 -11.14 -19.74 2.48
N VAL A 179 -10.26 -19.82 1.48
CA VAL A 179 -10.65 -19.93 0.06
C VAL A 179 -11.46 -21.20 -0.23
N ARG A 180 -11.08 -22.30 0.42
CA ARG A 180 -11.71 -23.60 0.21
C ARG A 180 -13.13 -23.66 0.77
N CYS A 181 -13.38 -23.04 1.92
CA CYS A 181 -14.69 -23.05 2.57
C CYS A 181 -15.53 -21.80 2.28
N ASP A 182 -14.99 -20.80 1.59
CA ASP A 182 -15.63 -19.49 1.36
C ASP A 182 -16.07 -18.81 2.67
N ILE A 183 -15.23 -18.91 3.70
CA ILE A 183 -15.46 -18.32 5.02
C ILE A 183 -14.61 -17.06 5.14
N THR A 184 -15.24 -15.95 5.51
CA THR A 184 -14.58 -14.67 5.78
C THR A 184 -14.68 -14.33 7.27
N LEU A 185 -13.60 -13.76 7.81
CA LEU A 185 -13.49 -13.29 9.18
C LEU A 185 -12.80 -11.93 9.17
N HIS A 186 -13.20 -11.00 10.03
CA HIS A 186 -12.33 -9.87 10.32
C HIS A 186 -11.05 -10.34 11.02
N LEU A 187 -9.94 -9.66 10.76
CA LEU A 187 -8.67 -9.95 11.45
C LEU A 187 -8.83 -9.91 12.98
N GLN A 188 -9.52 -8.90 13.51
CA GLN A 188 -9.79 -8.73 14.95
C GLN A 188 -10.77 -9.77 15.53
N CYS A 189 -11.54 -10.47 14.70
CA CYS A 189 -12.41 -11.55 15.16
C CYS A 189 -11.63 -12.87 15.34
N HIS A 190 -10.31 -12.84 15.13
CA HIS A 190 -9.43 -13.95 15.45
C HIS A 190 -9.41 -14.19 16.97
N PRO A 191 -9.55 -15.45 17.47
CA PRO A 191 -9.59 -15.74 18.91
C PRO A 191 -8.36 -15.29 19.68
N LEU A 192 -7.20 -15.21 19.01
CA LEU A 192 -5.95 -14.73 19.60
C LEU A 192 -5.77 -13.20 19.49
N ALA A 193 -6.68 -12.50 18.79
CA ALA A 193 -6.57 -11.06 18.64
C ALA A 193 -6.67 -10.38 20.02
N PRO A 194 -5.67 -9.59 20.43
CA PRO A 194 -5.78 -8.79 21.64
C PRO A 194 -6.92 -7.78 21.50
N LYS A 195 -7.85 -7.77 22.46
CA LYS A 195 -8.98 -6.81 22.47
C LYS A 195 -8.52 -5.37 22.67
N THR A 196 -7.43 -5.19 23.42
CA THR A 196 -6.81 -3.90 23.71
C THR A 196 -5.30 -4.01 23.54
N PRO A 197 -4.80 -4.01 22.29
CA PRO A 197 -3.37 -4.13 22.06
C PRO A 197 -2.61 -2.92 22.61
N LYS A 198 -1.30 -3.11 22.83
CA LYS A 198 -0.38 -2.04 23.22
C LYS A 198 0.69 -1.93 22.14
N HIS A 199 1.02 -0.71 21.74
CA HIS A 199 2.16 -0.48 20.86
C HIS A 199 3.45 -0.46 21.70
N GLU A 200 4.58 -0.93 21.17
CA GLU A 200 5.85 -0.95 21.92
C GLU A 200 6.28 0.45 22.37
N ASP A 201 6.09 1.43 21.49
CA ASP A 201 6.33 2.85 21.76
C ASP A 201 5.17 3.56 22.51
N HIS A 202 4.15 2.83 22.98
CA HIS A 202 2.98 3.42 23.64
C HIS A 202 2.49 2.62 24.85
N GLY A 203 2.54 3.24 26.04
CA GLY A 203 2.20 2.57 27.29
C GLY A 203 0.70 2.30 27.52
N HIS A 204 -0.20 3.06 26.87
CA HIS A 204 -1.63 2.92 27.07
C HIS A 204 -2.25 1.87 26.14
N PRO A 205 -3.27 1.11 26.59
CA PRO A 205 -4.02 0.21 25.72
C PRO A 205 -4.77 0.99 24.64
N LEU A 206 -4.71 0.50 23.40
CA LEU A 206 -5.51 1.03 22.30
C LEU A 206 -6.79 0.23 22.14
N THR A 207 -7.83 0.85 21.59
CA THR A 207 -9.12 0.22 21.28
C THR A 207 -9.39 0.31 19.79
N LEU A 208 -9.87 -0.78 19.20
CA LEU A 208 -10.28 -0.78 17.80
C LEU A 208 -11.54 0.07 17.61
N THR A 209 -11.49 1.03 16.69
CA THR A 209 -12.66 1.79 16.20
C THR A 209 -12.98 1.39 14.76
N LYS A 210 -14.26 1.47 14.35
CA LYS A 210 -14.67 1.04 12.99
C LYS A 210 -14.13 2.00 11.94
N SER A 211 -13.97 3.27 12.30
CA SER A 211 -13.25 4.26 11.51
C SER A 211 -12.65 5.35 12.42
N ALA A 212 -11.78 6.20 11.87
CA ALA A 212 -11.36 7.42 12.56
C ALA A 212 -12.47 8.50 12.62
N LEU A 213 -13.60 8.26 11.95
CA LEU A 213 -14.76 9.14 11.88
C LEU A 213 -15.86 8.74 12.88
N ASP A 214 -15.67 7.68 13.68
CA ASP A 214 -16.66 7.26 14.70
C ASP A 214 -16.73 8.24 15.89
N SER A 215 -15.79 9.18 15.99
CA SER A 215 -15.86 10.35 16.86
C SER A 215 -16.53 11.49 16.11
N ASP A 216 -17.57 12.11 16.69
CA ASP A 216 -18.49 13.15 16.19
C ASP A 216 -17.86 14.46 15.59
N LEU A 217 -16.72 14.39 14.91
CA LEU A 217 -15.99 15.52 14.32
C LEU A 217 -16.30 15.66 12.83
N GLU A 218 -17.58 15.71 12.47
CA GLU A 218 -18.00 15.81 11.06
C GLU A 218 -17.89 17.22 10.44
N TYR A 219 -17.41 18.25 11.15
CA TYR A 219 -17.76 19.62 10.73
C TYR A 219 -16.65 20.59 10.26
N TYR A 220 -15.34 20.34 10.41
CA TYR A 220 -14.33 21.33 9.96
C TYR A 220 -12.95 20.82 9.49
N GLY A 221 -12.74 19.52 9.29
CA GLY A 221 -11.45 18.99 8.83
C GLY A 221 -11.28 19.11 7.32
N SER A 222 -10.25 19.84 6.89
CA SER A 222 -9.74 19.88 5.53
C SER A 222 -9.46 18.47 4.99
N ARG A 223 -9.13 18.39 3.70
CA ARG A 223 -8.71 17.18 2.97
C ARG A 223 -7.34 16.65 3.47
N ASP A 224 -7.12 16.70 4.78
CA ASP A 224 -5.89 16.37 5.47
C ASP A 224 -5.75 14.85 5.48
N GLU A 225 -4.60 14.41 4.99
CA GLU A 225 -4.20 13.02 4.96
C GLU A 225 -4.22 12.48 6.40
N TYR A 226 -4.99 11.42 6.64
CA TYR A 226 -4.95 10.76 7.94
C TYR A 226 -3.66 9.96 7.98
N TYR A 227 -2.92 9.99 9.09
CA TYR A 227 -1.70 9.20 9.25
C TYR A 227 -1.84 8.20 10.41
N CYS A 228 -0.97 7.20 10.42
CA CYS A 228 -0.71 6.41 11.61
C CYS A 228 0.36 7.12 12.45
N ASP A 229 0.11 7.34 13.74
CA ASP A 229 1.05 8.04 14.65
C ASP A 229 2.34 7.25 14.93
N PHE A 230 2.39 5.98 14.50
CA PHE A 230 3.52 5.09 14.75
C PHE A 230 4.37 4.85 13.51
N CYS A 231 3.74 4.46 12.39
CA CYS A 231 4.47 4.18 11.15
C CYS A 231 4.54 5.38 10.19
N GLU A 232 3.71 6.41 10.39
CA GLU A 232 3.64 7.66 9.59
C GLU A 232 3.15 7.58 8.12
N PRO A 233 2.70 6.45 7.51
CA PRO A 233 2.15 6.48 6.17
C PRO A 233 0.73 7.08 6.18
N PRO A 234 0.32 7.70 5.06
CA PRO A 234 -1.05 8.12 4.87
C PRO A 234 -1.96 6.88 4.86
N ARG A 235 -3.02 6.95 5.63
CA ARG A 235 -4.08 5.96 5.70
C ARG A 235 -5.37 6.59 5.18
N PRO A 236 -6.28 5.81 4.60
CA PRO A 236 -7.54 6.38 4.19
C PRO A 236 -8.53 6.38 5.37
N PRO A 237 -9.40 7.41 5.47
CA PRO A 237 -10.15 7.74 6.69
C PRO A 237 -11.07 6.64 7.22
N LYS A 238 -11.60 5.82 6.31
CA LYS A 238 -12.60 4.81 6.59
C LYS A 238 -12.03 3.47 7.03
N ASP A 239 -10.71 3.29 7.01
CA ASP A 239 -10.13 2.07 7.56
C ASP A 239 -10.24 2.07 9.08
N PRO A 240 -10.48 0.89 9.69
CA PRO A 240 -10.47 0.75 11.13
C PRO A 240 -9.07 1.07 11.67
N VAL A 241 -9.03 1.66 12.86
CA VAL A 241 -7.79 2.05 13.55
C VAL A 241 -7.81 1.61 14.99
N TYR A 242 -6.63 1.42 15.58
CA TYR A 242 -6.48 1.31 17.01
C TYR A 242 -6.26 2.70 17.59
N HIS A 243 -7.19 3.16 18.43
CA HIS A 243 -7.15 4.51 19.02
C HIS A 243 -6.90 4.44 20.53
N CYS A 244 -6.01 5.30 21.01
CA CYS A 244 -5.82 5.57 22.42
C CYS A 244 -6.59 6.82 22.82
N LYS A 245 -7.62 6.66 23.65
CA LYS A 245 -8.43 7.78 24.15
C LYS A 245 -7.68 8.74 25.09
N GLU A 246 -6.62 8.26 25.75
CA GLU A 246 -5.87 9.06 26.72
C GLU A 246 -4.87 10.01 26.06
N CYS A 247 -4.25 9.57 24.97
CA CYS A 247 -3.23 10.34 24.25
C CYS A 247 -3.71 10.87 22.90
N ASP A 248 -4.93 10.53 22.51
CA ASP A 248 -5.51 10.82 21.20
C ASP A 248 -4.65 10.31 20.03
N THR A 249 -3.98 9.16 20.23
CA THR A 249 -3.12 8.55 19.21
C THR A 249 -3.87 7.47 18.43
N SER A 250 -3.67 7.43 17.12
CA SER A 250 -4.25 6.49 16.19
C SER A 250 -3.17 5.66 15.50
N ALA A 251 -3.37 4.36 15.49
CA ALA A 251 -2.54 3.41 14.76
C ALA A 251 -3.34 2.69 13.69
N ASP A 252 -2.70 2.40 12.56
CA ASP A 252 -3.28 1.58 11.53
C ASP A 252 -3.33 0.09 11.93
N MET A 253 -4.12 -0.70 11.20
CA MET A 253 -4.21 -2.14 11.41
C MET A 253 -2.87 -2.88 11.19
N PRO A 254 -2.06 -2.54 10.15
CA PRO A 254 -0.74 -3.13 9.94
C PRO A 254 0.18 -3.11 11.16
N CYS A 255 0.19 -2.04 11.96
CA CYS A 255 0.97 -1.95 13.19
C CYS A 255 0.73 -3.09 14.20
N PHE A 256 -0.40 -3.81 14.10
CA PHE A 256 -0.76 -4.88 15.03
C PHE A 256 -0.96 -6.25 14.40
N ILE A 257 -0.70 -6.42 13.09
CA ILE A 257 -0.85 -7.73 12.42
C ILE A 257 -0.01 -8.79 13.13
N SER A 258 1.24 -8.48 13.50
CA SER A 258 2.14 -9.39 14.22
C SER A 258 1.64 -9.76 15.62
N GLN A 259 0.90 -8.88 16.29
CA GLN A 259 0.29 -9.19 17.58
C GLN A 259 -0.95 -10.09 17.43
N VAL A 260 -1.70 -9.93 16.34
CA VAL A 260 -2.89 -10.77 16.06
C VAL A 260 -2.48 -12.14 15.49
N LEU A 261 -1.44 -12.15 14.65
CA LEU A 261 -0.95 -13.29 13.89
C LEU A 261 0.59 -13.37 13.98
N PRO A 262 1.14 -13.77 15.14
CA PRO A 262 2.58 -13.79 15.39
C PRO A 262 3.36 -14.78 14.52
N SER A 263 2.67 -15.72 13.85
CA SER A 263 3.27 -16.71 12.95
C SER A 263 3.24 -16.30 11.48
N LEU A 264 2.67 -15.14 11.13
CA LEU A 264 2.81 -14.64 9.77
C LEU A 264 4.21 -14.06 9.59
N PRO A 265 4.96 -14.46 8.55
CA PRO A 265 6.08 -13.64 8.12
C PRO A 265 5.49 -12.27 7.80
N ILE A 266 5.93 -11.25 8.53
CA ILE A 266 5.74 -9.88 8.11
C ILE A 266 6.47 -9.84 6.77
N GLU A 267 5.76 -9.72 5.65
CA GLU A 267 6.35 -9.19 4.43
C GLU A 267 6.69 -7.73 4.75
N ASP A 268 7.79 -7.57 5.47
CA ASP A 268 8.51 -6.33 5.51
C ASP A 268 8.92 -6.11 4.05
N GLN A 269 8.55 -4.98 3.45
CA GLN A 269 9.10 -4.61 2.14
C GLN A 269 10.60 -4.27 2.21
N THR A 270 11.30 -4.81 3.20
CA THR A 270 12.73 -4.70 3.43
C THR A 270 13.27 -6.01 4.00
N SER A 271 14.14 -6.65 3.21
CA SER A 271 15.20 -7.57 3.67
C SER A 271 14.83 -8.99 4.12
N MET A 272 14.89 -9.93 3.17
CA MET A 272 15.40 -11.29 3.43
C MET A 272 16.92 -11.28 3.47
N THR A 273 17.51 -11.69 4.60
CA THR A 273 18.74 -12.50 4.60
C THR A 273 18.79 -13.45 5.81
N SER A 274 18.92 -14.73 5.50
CA SER A 274 19.66 -15.80 6.18
C SER A 274 19.21 -16.29 7.57
N GLY A 275 18.59 -17.47 7.58
CA GLY A 275 18.91 -18.52 8.54
C GLY A 275 19.70 -19.63 7.81
N VAL A 276 20.92 -19.90 8.24
CA VAL A 276 21.69 -21.10 7.88
C VAL A 276 21.45 -22.11 8.98
N GLY A 277 20.84 -23.24 8.62
CA GLY A 277 20.87 -24.48 9.40
C GLY A 277 21.92 -25.39 8.77
N GLU A 278 22.79 -25.91 9.64
CA GLU A 278 23.80 -26.92 9.35
C GLU A 278 23.16 -28.23 8.89
N GLU A 279 23.72 -28.86 7.86
CA GLU A 279 23.83 -30.32 7.76
C GLU A 279 24.89 -30.63 6.69
N ASP A 280 25.92 -31.36 7.13
CA ASP A 280 27.00 -31.92 6.34
C ASP A 280 26.45 -33.00 5.39
N ASP A 281 26.97 -33.07 4.16
CA ASP A 281 27.36 -34.35 3.57
C ASP A 281 28.31 -34.15 2.38
N ASN A 282 29.41 -34.90 2.43
CA ASN A 282 30.47 -35.00 1.43
C ASN A 282 29.94 -35.21 0.00
N PHE A 283 30.41 -34.39 -0.95
CA PHE A 283 30.67 -34.87 -2.30
C PHE A 283 31.87 -34.17 -2.93
N GLU A 284 32.67 -34.99 -3.61
CA GLU A 284 34.04 -34.77 -4.04
C GLU A 284 34.21 -33.56 -4.99
N GLU A 285 35.31 -32.84 -4.78
CA GLU A 285 35.80 -31.79 -5.67
C GLU A 285 36.08 -32.36 -7.06
N ASP A 286 35.35 -31.87 -8.07
CA ASP A 286 35.84 -31.93 -9.43
C ASP A 286 35.79 -30.56 -10.13
N LYS A 287 36.86 -30.34 -10.88
CA LYS A 287 37.37 -29.05 -11.33
C LYS A 287 36.50 -28.35 -12.37
N SER A 288 36.60 -27.02 -12.31
CA SER A 288 36.42 -26.06 -13.42
C SER A 288 34.97 -25.65 -13.72
N CYS A 289 34.58 -24.49 -13.19
CA CYS A 289 33.58 -23.66 -13.85
C CYS A 289 34.06 -22.21 -13.83
N THR A 290 34.50 -21.72 -14.99
CA THR A 290 34.63 -20.29 -15.24
C THR A 290 33.26 -19.65 -15.03
N THR A 291 33.09 -18.87 -13.95
CA THR A 291 31.89 -18.09 -13.70
C THR A 291 31.62 -17.18 -14.90
N ASP A 292 30.43 -17.30 -15.50
CA ASP A 292 30.00 -16.49 -16.65
C ASP A 292 30.26 -14.99 -16.32
N PRO A 293 31.01 -14.25 -17.15
CA PRO A 293 31.29 -12.83 -16.94
C PRO A 293 30.03 -11.97 -16.71
N LYS A 294 28.85 -12.43 -17.19
CA LYS A 294 27.56 -11.78 -16.92
C LYS A 294 27.09 -11.96 -15.48
N ILE A 295 27.32 -13.12 -14.86
CA ILE A 295 26.96 -13.39 -13.47
C ILE A 295 27.79 -12.50 -12.54
N VAL A 296 29.10 -12.45 -12.74
CA VAL A 296 30.02 -11.58 -11.97
C VAL A 296 29.61 -10.11 -12.10
N LYS A 297 29.16 -9.69 -13.29
CA LYS A 297 28.68 -8.33 -13.53
C LYS A 297 27.39 -8.04 -12.75
N PHE A 298 26.44 -8.96 -12.70
CA PHE A 298 25.21 -8.80 -11.92
C PHE A 298 25.48 -8.83 -10.41
N GLU A 299 26.35 -9.70 -9.92
CA GLU A 299 26.76 -9.75 -8.52
C GLU A 299 27.40 -8.42 -8.08
N THR A 300 28.25 -7.84 -8.93
CA THR A 300 28.86 -6.52 -8.68
C THR A 300 27.80 -5.41 -8.63
N GLN A 301 26.79 -5.46 -9.51
CA GLN A 301 25.68 -4.50 -9.50
C GLN A 301 24.79 -4.65 -8.25
N ILE A 302 24.49 -5.89 -7.83
CA ILE A 302 23.74 -6.17 -6.61
C ILE A 302 24.48 -5.64 -5.39
N ALA A 303 25.80 -5.90 -5.29
CA ALA A 303 26.62 -5.39 -4.20
C ALA A 303 26.62 -3.85 -4.13
N LYS A 304 26.68 -3.18 -5.28
CA LYS A 304 26.60 -1.73 -5.37
C LYS A 304 25.24 -1.20 -4.88
N VAL A 305 24.14 -1.78 -5.34
CA VAL A 305 22.78 -1.38 -4.93
C VAL A 305 22.58 -1.60 -3.43
N LYS A 306 23.09 -2.71 -2.87
CA LYS A 306 23.03 -2.97 -1.43
C LYS A 306 23.77 -1.92 -0.61
N ALA A 307 24.97 -1.53 -1.03
CA ALA A 307 25.74 -0.49 -0.35
C ALA A 307 25.02 0.89 -0.41
N GLU A 308 24.42 1.23 -1.55
CA GLU A 308 23.62 2.45 -1.69
C GLU A 308 22.35 2.42 -0.82
N LEU A 309 21.71 1.26 -0.68
CA LEU A 309 20.56 1.06 0.20
C LEU A 309 20.93 1.28 1.68
N GLU A 310 22.01 0.66 2.15
CA GLU A 310 22.50 0.79 3.54
C GLU A 310 22.88 2.25 3.88
N GLN A 311 23.47 2.97 2.91
CA GLN A 311 23.75 4.39 3.05
C GLN A 311 22.46 5.23 3.17
N LYS A 312 21.46 4.95 2.33
CA LYS A 312 20.16 5.64 2.38
C LYS A 312 19.40 5.37 3.67
N GLU A 313 19.42 4.13 4.16
CA GLU A 313 18.80 3.75 5.43
C GLU A 313 19.45 4.46 6.62
N SER A 314 20.78 4.55 6.63
CA SER A 314 21.53 5.29 7.65
C SER A 314 21.14 6.77 7.64
N LYS A 315 21.03 7.39 6.45
CA LYS A 315 20.61 8.79 6.30
C LYS A 315 19.15 9.00 6.71
N ARG A 316 18.26 8.04 6.42
CA ARG A 316 16.85 8.07 6.86
C ARG A 316 16.74 8.03 8.37
N LYS A 317 17.52 7.18 9.06
CA LYS A 317 17.55 7.11 10.54
C LYS A 317 18.00 8.44 11.15
N GLU A 318 19.05 9.03 10.60
CA GLU A 318 19.55 10.34 11.04
C GLU A 318 18.50 11.45 10.84
N LEU A 319 17.90 11.52 9.66
CA LEU A 319 16.88 12.54 9.37
C LEU A 319 15.63 12.36 10.26
N LYS A 320 15.23 11.12 10.56
CA LYS A 320 14.12 10.84 11.47
C LYS A 320 14.44 11.30 12.90
N ALA A 321 15.68 11.15 13.36
CA ALA A 321 16.11 11.68 14.66
C ALA A 321 16.05 13.21 14.70
N GLN A 322 16.47 13.89 13.62
CA GLN A 322 16.40 15.35 13.49
C GLN A 322 14.95 15.86 13.49
N VAL A 323 14.06 15.21 12.75
CA VAL A 323 12.61 15.54 12.76
C VAL A 323 12.04 15.43 14.17
N LYS A 324 12.36 14.35 14.89
CA LYS A 324 11.90 14.15 16.27
C LYS A 324 12.44 15.19 17.24
N ALA A 325 13.64 15.74 16.99
CA ALA A 325 14.20 16.84 17.78
C ALA A 325 13.45 18.15 17.51
N LEU A 326 13.26 18.50 16.23
CA LEU A 326 12.51 19.69 15.83
C LEU A 326 11.06 19.67 16.33
N GLN A 327 10.40 18.51 16.31
CA GLN A 327 9.04 18.37 16.86
C GLN A 327 8.99 18.67 18.36
N ARG A 328 10.03 18.33 19.13
CA ARG A 328 10.10 18.69 20.56
C ARG A 328 10.27 20.20 20.73
N GLU A 329 11.13 20.82 19.94
CA GLU A 329 11.35 22.27 19.96
C GLU A 329 10.08 23.05 19.57
N ILE A 330 9.36 22.60 18.53
CA ILE A 330 8.05 23.17 18.16
C ILE A 330 7.05 23.07 19.30
N LYS A 331 7.02 21.93 20.02
CA LYS A 331 6.13 21.74 21.16
C LYS A 331 6.48 22.65 22.33
N GLU A 332 7.76 22.85 22.60
CA GLU A 332 8.24 23.80 23.63
C GLU A 332 7.83 25.23 23.28
N LEU A 333 8.10 25.68 22.05
CA LEU A 333 7.70 27.00 21.56
C LEU A 333 6.18 27.21 21.57
N SER A 334 5.41 26.16 21.24
CA SER A 334 3.95 26.21 21.29
C SER A 334 3.42 26.39 22.72
N ASN A 335 4.06 25.74 23.70
CA ASN A 335 3.73 25.93 25.11
C ASN A 335 4.06 27.35 25.59
N GLU A 336 5.23 27.87 25.23
CA GLU A 336 5.63 29.25 25.54
C GLU A 336 4.67 30.29 24.94
N SER A 337 4.27 30.10 23.67
CA SER A 337 3.28 30.95 23.01
C SER A 337 1.94 30.94 23.77
N SER A 338 1.50 29.77 24.19
CA SER A 338 0.25 29.61 24.97
C SER A 338 0.33 30.32 26.33
N GLU A 339 1.49 30.32 26.98
CA GLU A 339 1.69 31.05 28.23
C GLU A 339 1.68 32.57 28.01
N LEU A 340 2.34 33.05 26.96
CA LEU A 340 2.33 34.47 26.59
C LEU A 340 0.91 34.98 26.30
N GLU A 341 0.10 34.20 25.57
CA GLU A 341 -1.30 34.53 25.31
C GLU A 341 -2.12 34.66 26.61
N ARG A 342 -1.92 33.76 27.58
CA ARG A 342 -2.56 33.87 28.91
C ARG A 342 -2.12 35.14 29.64
N TRP A 343 -0.85 35.50 29.56
CA TRP A 343 -0.34 36.73 30.16
C TRP A 343 -0.94 37.97 29.48
N MET A 344 -1.06 37.99 28.15
CA MET A 344 -1.71 39.05 27.41
C MET A 344 -3.17 39.24 27.83
N GLN A 345 -3.95 38.15 27.92
CA GLN A 345 -5.34 38.20 28.39
C GLN A 345 -5.45 38.77 29.81
N LYS A 346 -4.56 38.38 30.72
CA LYS A 346 -4.53 38.92 32.09
C LYS A 346 -4.22 40.42 32.10
N LEU A 347 -3.27 40.88 31.29
CA LEU A 347 -2.93 42.29 31.17
C LEU A 347 -4.09 43.10 30.59
N GLU A 348 -4.78 42.57 29.58
CA GLU A 348 -5.94 43.20 28.98
C GLU A 348 -7.10 43.35 29.98
N LEU A 349 -7.41 42.29 30.75
CA LEU A 349 -8.38 42.35 31.83
C LEU A 349 -8.00 43.36 32.92
N ALA A 350 -6.73 43.40 33.31
CA ALA A 350 -6.23 44.37 34.29
C ALA A 350 -6.36 45.81 33.76
N TYR A 351 -6.00 46.04 32.49
CA TYR A 351 -6.13 47.33 31.81
C TYR A 351 -7.58 47.80 31.74
N LEU A 352 -8.51 46.93 31.33
CA LEU A 352 -9.94 47.22 31.29
C LEU A 352 -10.49 47.54 32.68
N SER A 353 -10.08 46.78 33.71
CA SER A 353 -10.48 47.02 35.11
C SER A 353 -9.98 48.36 35.65
N TYR A 354 -8.82 48.83 35.20
CA TYR A 354 -8.23 50.11 35.61
C TYR A 354 -8.85 51.32 34.90
N ILE A 355 -9.21 51.16 33.62
CA ILE A 355 -9.74 52.25 32.79
C ILE A 355 -11.25 52.42 32.92
N ALA A 356 -12.02 51.33 33.01
CA ALA A 356 -13.49 51.39 33.08
C ALA A 356 -14.01 52.30 34.22
N PRO A 357 -13.44 52.29 35.44
CA PRO A 357 -13.86 53.21 36.51
C PRO A 357 -13.50 54.68 36.24
N LYS A 358 -12.42 54.94 35.49
CA LYS A 358 -11.95 56.30 35.17
C LYS A 358 -12.78 56.94 34.05
N LEU A 359 -13.20 56.16 33.06
CA LEU A 359 -14.15 56.59 32.02
C LEU A 359 -15.55 56.83 32.60
N ALA A 360 -15.99 56.01 33.56
CA ALA A 360 -17.26 56.23 34.27
C ALA A 360 -17.25 57.55 35.08
N LYS A 361 -16.13 57.88 35.74
CA LYS A 361 -15.96 59.14 36.47
C LYS A 361 -15.87 60.38 35.57
N SER A 362 -15.34 60.28 34.35
CA SER A 362 -15.28 61.43 33.43
C SER A 362 -16.65 61.75 32.81
N LYS A 363 -17.48 60.73 32.54
CA LYS A 363 -18.87 60.93 32.06
C LYS A 363 -19.77 61.60 33.11
N PHE A 364 -19.57 61.30 34.40
CA PHE A 364 -20.30 61.97 35.49
C PHE A 364 -19.90 63.42 35.75
N LYS A 365 -18.77 63.89 35.19
CA LYS A 365 -18.30 65.28 35.31
C LYS A 365 -18.71 66.16 34.13
N ALA A 366 -19.29 65.57 33.08
CA ALA A 366 -19.71 66.25 31.85
C ALA A 366 -21.25 66.36 31.72
N LEU A 367 -21.99 65.87 32.72
CA LEU A 367 -23.40 66.14 32.99
C LEU A 367 -23.46 67.07 34.22
#